data_AF-A0A3B9U4D5-F1
#
_entry.id   AF-A0A3B9U4D5-F1
#
_cell.length_a   1.000
_cell.length_b   1.000
_cell.length_c   1.000
_cell.angle_alpha   90.00
_cell.angle_beta   90.00
_cell.angle_gamma   90.00
#
_symmetry.space_group_name_H-M   'P 1'
#
loop_
_entity.id
_entity.type
_entity.pdbx_description
1 polymer ?
#
loop_
_entity_poly.entity_id
_entity_poly.type
_entity_poly.pdbx_seq_one_letter_code
_entity_poly.pdbx_strand_id
1 'polypeptide(L)' 'GLGKLKKKHRDARMGRNPATGESISIPAKTVVKFTVAKAAKDAIL' A
#
# COMPACT_ATOMS: atom_id res chain seq x y z
N GLY A 1 -7.03 -19.80 -5.85
CA GLY A 1 -6.18 -18.77 -6.48
C GLY A 1 -5.42 -17.98 -5.42
N LEU A 2 -4.31 -17.34 -5.76
CA LEU A 2 -3.38 -16.73 -4.79
C LEU A 2 -3.86 -15.39 -4.20
N GLY A 3 -4.60 -14.59 -4.96
CA GLY A 3 -5.10 -13.29 -4.50
C GLY A 3 -5.60 -12.42 -5.63
N LYS A 4 -5.94 -11.16 -5.31
CA LYS A 4 -6.42 -10.14 -6.26
C LYS A 4 -5.50 -8.91 -6.23
N LEU A 5 -5.07 -8.46 -7.40
CA LEU A 5 -4.42 -7.16 -7.57
C LEU A 5 -5.50 -6.09 -7.75
N LYS A 6 -5.43 -5.01 -6.98
CA LYS A 6 -6.37 -3.88 -7.06
C LYS A 6 -5.59 -2.58 -7.19
N LYS A 7 -6.08 -1.66 -8.02
CA LYS A 7 -5.64 -0.27 -8.00
C LYS A 7 -6.24 0.44 -6.78
N LYS A 8 -5.42 1.19 -6.05
CA LYS A 8 -5.86 2.06 -4.95
C LYS A 8 -5.33 3.47 -5.20
N HIS A 9 -6.24 4.43 -5.29
CA HIS A 9 -5.86 5.84 -5.29
C HIS A 9 -5.43 6.24 -3.87
N ARG A 10 -4.31 6.96 -3.76
CA ARG A 10 -3.89 7.63 -2.52
C ARG A 10 -3.85 9.12 -2.80
N ASP A 11 -4.60 9.88 -2.01
CA ASP A 11 -4.64 11.33 -2.10
C ASP A 11 -3.32 11.96 -1.63
N ALA A 12 -3.14 13.23 -1.98
CA ALA A 12 -2.00 14.01 -1.54
C ALA A 12 -2.01 14.12 -0.02
N ARG A 13 -0.85 13.95 0.61
CA ARG A 13 -0.73 13.94 2.08
C ARG A 13 0.63 14.44 2.52
N MET A 14 0.69 14.98 3.73
CA MET A 14 1.95 15.29 4.40
C MET A 14 2.54 14.01 5.00
N GLY A 15 3.75 13.65 4.58
CA GLY A 15 4.56 12.60 5.18
C GLY A 15 5.75 13.17 5.94
N ARG A 16 6.54 12.31 6.56
CA ARG A 16 7.84 12.68 7.14
C ARG A 16 8.96 11.92 6.45
N ASN A 17 10.10 12.58 6.26
CA ASN A 17 11.33 11.91 5.86
C ASN A 17 11.80 10.98 6.99
N PRO A 18 11.92 9.66 6.76
CA PRO A 18 12.39 8.74 7.80
C PRO A 18 13.82 9.04 8.30
N ALA A 19 14.65 9.71 7.48
CA ALA A 19 16.04 10.00 7.82
C ALA A 19 16.22 11.32 8.59
N THR A 20 15.45 12.37 8.26
CA THR A 20 15.64 13.73 8.80
C THR A 20 14.46 14.25 9.63
N GLY A 21 13.31 13.57 9.58
CA GLY A 21 12.10 13.98 10.31
C GLY A 21 11.33 15.15 9.70
N GLU A 22 11.85 15.77 8.64
CA GLU A 22 11.21 16.89 7.95
C GLU A 22 9.88 16.48 7.31
N SER A 23 8.93 17.41 7.29
CA SER A 23 7.63 17.19 6.67
C SER A 23 7.73 17.36 5.15
N ILE A 24 7.37 16.33 4.39
CA ILE A 24 7.40 16.33 2.92
C ILE A 24 5.97 16.18 2.39
N SER A 25 5.59 17.01 1.43
CA SER A 25 4.32 16.83 0.70
C SER A 25 4.45 15.67 -0.29
N ILE A 26 3.62 14.63 -0.11
CA ILE A 26 3.57 13.47 -0.99
C ILE A 26 2.39 13.68 -1.96
N PRO A 27 2.62 13.75 -3.28
CA PRO A 27 1.56 13.97 -4.25
C PRO A 27 0.61 12.77 -4.34
N ALA A 28 -0.60 13.02 -4.84
CA ALA A 28 -1.58 11.97 -5.09
C ALA A 28 -1.03 10.99 -6.12
N LYS A 29 -1.19 9.68 -5.86
CA LYS A 29 -0.74 8.64 -6.77
C LYS A 29 -1.56 7.37 -6.67
N THR A 30 -1.63 6.65 -7.78
CA THR A 30 -2.27 5.33 -7.82
C THR A 30 -1.23 4.26 -7.48
N VAL A 31 -1.54 3.44 -6.49
CA VAL A 31 -0.69 2.32 -6.06
C VAL A 31 -1.39 0.99 -6.31
N VAL A 32 -0.62 -0.07 -6.56
CA VAL A 32 -1.14 -1.43 -6.65
C VAL A 32 -1.19 -2.03 -5.25
N LYS A 33 -2.34 -2.61 -4.88
CA LYS A 33 -2.56 -3.34 -3.65
C LYS A 33 -2.88 -4.80 -3.97
N PHE A 34 -2.05 -5.72 -3.49
CA PHE A 34 -2.36 -7.14 -3.52
C PHE A 34 -3.18 -7.54 -2.30
N THR A 35 -4.26 -8.29 -2.52
CA THR A 35 -5.08 -8.89 -1.45
C THR A 35 -4.96 -10.40 -1.55
N VAL A 36 -4.32 -11.02 -0.56
CA VAL A 36 -4.13 -12.47 -0.50
C VAL A 36 -5.47 -13.18 -0.32
N ALA A 37 -5.71 -14.25 -1.08
CA ALA A 37 -6.92 -15.05 -0.98
C ALA A 37 -6.94 -15.89 0.31
N LYS A 38 -8.14 -16.21 0.82
CA LYS A 38 -8.32 -17.01 2.04
C LYS A 38 -7.55 -18.33 1.98
N ALA A 39 -7.71 -19.09 0.89
CA ALA A 39 -7.02 -20.36 0.70
C ALA A 39 -5.48 -20.28 0.78
N ALA A 40 -4.89 -19.15 0.38
CA ALA A 40 -3.44 -18.95 0.48
C ALA A 40 -3.01 -18.52 1.90
N LYS A 41 -3.88 -17.86 2.67
CA LYS A 41 -3.61 -17.56 4.09
C LYS A 41 -3.70 -18.82 4.95
N ASP A 42 -4.75 -19.60 4.74
CA ASP A 42 -5.03 -20.82 5.50
C ASP A 42 -3.97 -21.92 5.29
N ALA A 43 -3.17 -21.83 4.22
CA ALA A 43 -2.10 -22.78 3.92
C ALA A 43 -0.73 -22.37 4.49
N ILE A 44 -0.57 -21.13 4.97
CA ILE A 44 0.70 -20.58 5.46
C ILE A 44 0.66 -20.34 6.99
N LEU A 45 -0.52 -20.09 7.55
CA LEU A 45 -0.77 -20.03 8.99
C LEU A 45 -0.98 -21.42 9.58
#